data_AF-A0A2V7HQ57-F1
#
_entry.id   AF-A0A2V7HQ57-F1
#
_cell.length_a   1.000
_cell.length_b   1.000
_cell.length_c   1.000
_cell.angle_alpha   90.00
_cell.angle_beta   90.00
_cell.angle_gamma   90.00
#
_symmetry.space_group_name_H-M   'P 1'
#
loop_
_entity.id
_entity.type
_entity.pdbx_description
1 polymer ?
#
loop_
_entity_poly.entity_id
_entity_poly.type
_entity_poly.pdbx_seq_one_letter_code
_entity_poly.pdbx_strand_id
1 'polypeptide(L)'
;MPSLLSSAADDVFSVADLSTLLDPNGTQHYGPYPSSSPDSSTCGNDWATDTFNRVFTVRTNPDGTFLIVEQFKDGSFVTMFGPSPGACDPSDGFPAGIVNAGVTGSMHGYFTIPLPPGMIQMSTSPNCDAVLNTLPCTTTTFINTHFTACYPATCPVTTFFFHYSAGDQMLVVHEWKNASADRGGNHGDIQNVSVP
;
A
#
# COMPACT_ATOMS: atom_id res chain seq x y z
N MET A 1 20.94 -10.88 4.66
CA MET A 1 20.82 -10.84 3.20
C MET A 1 19.35 -10.61 2.88
N PRO A 2 18.85 -9.41 2.60
CA PRO A 2 17.50 -9.28 2.10
C PRO A 2 17.53 -9.62 0.61
N SER A 3 16.82 -10.67 0.23
CA SER A 3 16.59 -11.01 -1.16
C SER A 3 15.79 -9.88 -1.81
N LEU A 4 16.33 -9.30 -2.89
CA LEU A 4 15.56 -8.60 -3.90
C LEU A 4 14.50 -9.57 -4.41
N LEU A 5 13.29 -9.49 -3.87
CA LEU A 5 12.13 -9.96 -4.61
C LEU A 5 12.09 -9.07 -5.87
N SER A 6 12.06 -9.69 -7.05
CA SER A 6 11.86 -8.94 -8.28
C SER A 6 10.49 -8.27 -8.23
N SER A 7 10.30 -7.19 -8.97
CA SER A 7 9.00 -6.50 -9.02
C SER A 7 7.82 -7.45 -9.30
N ALA A 8 8.02 -8.47 -10.15
CA ALA A 8 7.02 -9.52 -10.40
C ALA A 8 6.65 -10.33 -9.14
N ALA A 9 7.57 -10.53 -8.21
CA ALA A 9 7.30 -11.19 -6.94
C ALA A 9 6.54 -10.28 -5.96
N ASP A 10 6.77 -8.96 -6.00
CA ASP A 10 5.98 -7.99 -5.23
C ASP A 10 4.56 -7.85 -5.78
N ASP A 11 4.41 -7.84 -7.10
CA ASP A 11 3.11 -7.89 -7.77
C ASP A 11 2.32 -9.11 -7.29
N VAL A 12 2.92 -10.30 -7.34
CA VAL A 12 2.28 -11.53 -6.85
C VAL A 12 1.98 -11.43 -5.35
N PHE A 13 2.92 -10.98 -4.52
CA PHE A 13 2.74 -10.91 -3.07
C PHE A 13 1.60 -9.96 -2.67
N SER A 14 1.46 -8.82 -3.34
CA SER A 14 0.45 -7.81 -3.03
C SER A 14 -1.00 -8.29 -3.27
N VAL A 15 -1.20 -9.23 -4.20
CA VAL A 15 -2.53 -9.78 -4.52
C VAL A 15 -2.76 -11.18 -3.96
N ALA A 16 -1.69 -11.90 -3.58
CA ALA A 16 -1.77 -13.28 -3.10
C ALA A 16 -2.62 -13.43 -1.82
N ASP A 17 -3.22 -14.62 -1.66
CA ASP A 17 -3.83 -15.03 -0.40
C ASP A 17 -2.73 -15.46 0.59
N LEU A 18 -2.49 -14.59 1.58
CA LEU A 18 -1.42 -14.78 2.55
C LEU A 18 -1.72 -15.85 3.61
N SER A 19 -2.95 -16.35 3.70
CA SER A 19 -3.29 -17.47 4.60
C SER A 19 -2.47 -18.72 4.31
N THR A 20 -2.09 -18.90 3.04
CA THR A 20 -1.29 -20.05 2.58
C THR A 20 0.21 -19.77 2.57
N LEU A 21 0.64 -18.51 2.59
CA LEU A 21 2.03 -18.10 2.39
C LEU A 21 2.77 -17.77 3.69
N LEU A 22 2.08 -17.26 4.71
CA LEU A 22 2.72 -16.73 5.92
C LEU A 22 2.76 -17.69 7.11
N ASP A 23 1.75 -18.56 7.26
CA ASP A 23 1.68 -19.79 8.09
C ASP A 23 0.20 -20.22 8.20
N PRO A 24 -0.19 -21.40 7.69
CA PRO A 24 -1.60 -21.85 7.72
C PRO A 24 -2.15 -22.15 9.12
N ASN A 25 -1.30 -22.27 10.15
CA ASN A 25 -1.73 -22.59 11.52
C ASN A 25 -1.58 -21.42 12.51
N GLY A 26 -1.09 -20.25 12.08
CA GLY A 26 -0.64 -19.18 12.98
C GLY A 26 -0.96 -17.75 12.52
N THR A 27 -1.81 -17.58 11.51
CA THR A 27 -2.21 -16.25 11.00
C THR A 27 -3.69 -15.95 11.27
N GLN A 28 -3.98 -14.67 11.49
CA GLN A 28 -5.34 -14.15 11.60
C GLN A 28 -5.59 -13.17 10.44
N HIS A 29 -6.79 -13.22 9.87
CA HIS A 29 -7.15 -12.43 8.70
C HIS A 29 -8.36 -11.55 8.97
N TYR A 30 -8.29 -10.31 8.49
CA TYR A 30 -9.30 -9.29 8.69
C TYR A 30 -9.60 -8.59 7.37
N GLY A 31 -10.86 -8.20 7.18
CA GLY A 31 -11.36 -7.63 5.94
C GLY A 31 -11.86 -8.71 4.95
N PRO A 32 -12.13 -8.32 3.70
CA PRO A 32 -11.83 -7.03 3.10
C PRO A 32 -12.65 -5.86 3.68
N TYR A 33 -11.99 -4.71 3.87
CA TYR A 33 -12.66 -3.46 4.26
C TYR A 33 -12.59 -2.44 3.11
N PRO A 34 -13.73 -2.07 2.50
CA PRO A 34 -13.76 -1.03 1.48
C PRO A 34 -13.20 0.29 2.03
N SER A 35 -12.30 0.89 1.27
CA SER A 35 -11.55 2.08 1.65
C SER A 35 -11.27 2.97 0.43
N SER A 36 -11.03 4.25 0.71
CA SER A 36 -10.59 5.22 -0.29
C SER A 36 -9.61 6.20 0.34
N SER A 37 -8.65 6.71 -0.43
CA SER A 37 -7.73 7.75 0.02
C SER A 37 -7.25 8.61 -1.15
N PRO A 38 -6.96 9.90 -0.93
CA PRO A 38 -6.05 10.62 -1.82
C PRO A 38 -4.68 9.93 -1.83
N ASP A 39 -4.02 9.90 -2.99
CA ASP A 39 -2.64 9.43 -3.13
C ASP A 39 -1.71 10.56 -3.53
N SER A 40 -0.60 10.67 -2.81
CA SER A 40 0.35 11.78 -2.93
C SER A 40 1.49 11.44 -3.89
N SER A 41 1.86 12.41 -4.72
CA SER A 41 2.98 12.31 -5.65
C SER A 41 4.31 12.60 -4.98
N THR A 42 5.39 12.38 -5.72
CA THR A 42 6.75 12.82 -5.33
C THR A 42 6.88 14.35 -5.27
N CYS A 43 5.94 15.10 -5.85
CA CYS A 43 5.87 16.57 -5.78
C CYS A 43 5.10 17.08 -4.55
N GLY A 44 4.48 16.20 -3.76
CA GLY A 44 3.71 16.56 -2.56
C GLY A 44 2.27 17.03 -2.81
N ASN A 45 1.80 17.04 -4.06
CA ASN A 45 0.38 17.17 -4.37
C ASN A 45 -0.28 15.79 -4.35
N ASP A 46 -1.60 15.74 -4.14
CA ASP A 46 -2.34 14.53 -4.47
C ASP A 46 -2.51 14.43 -5.99
N TRP A 47 -2.16 13.28 -6.58
CA TRP A 47 -2.24 13.04 -8.02
C TRP A 47 -3.41 12.14 -8.40
N ALA A 48 -3.95 11.35 -7.45
CA ALA A 48 -5.10 10.50 -7.65
C ALA A 48 -5.96 10.35 -6.40
N THR A 49 -7.20 9.89 -6.60
CA THR A 49 -8.01 9.29 -5.53
C THR A 49 -8.10 7.80 -5.77
N ASP A 50 -7.66 7.04 -4.78
CA ASP A 50 -7.64 5.58 -4.81
C ASP A 50 -8.90 5.02 -4.14
N THR A 51 -9.37 3.89 -4.64
CA THR A 51 -10.42 3.06 -4.05
C THR A 51 -9.96 1.62 -4.05
N PHE A 52 -10.01 0.93 -2.90
CA PHE A 52 -9.47 -0.41 -2.72
C PHE A 52 -10.09 -1.13 -1.52
N ASN A 53 -9.81 -2.42 -1.40
CA ASN A 53 -10.08 -3.22 -0.21
C ASN A 53 -8.82 -3.35 0.64
N ARG A 54 -8.90 -2.99 1.92
CA ARG A 54 -7.86 -3.30 2.90
C ARG A 54 -8.05 -4.72 3.43
N VAL A 55 -7.01 -5.53 3.37
CA VAL A 55 -6.96 -6.87 3.95
C VAL A 55 -5.76 -6.94 4.90
N PHE A 56 -6.01 -7.22 6.17
CA PHE A 56 -4.94 -7.36 7.15
C PHE A 56 -4.69 -8.83 7.45
N THR A 57 -3.41 -9.22 7.44
CA THR A 57 -2.94 -10.50 7.94
C THR A 57 -2.03 -10.24 9.13
N VAL A 58 -2.43 -10.73 10.29
CA VAL A 58 -1.63 -10.70 11.52
C VAL A 58 -0.94 -12.06 11.66
N ARG A 59 0.38 -12.05 11.74
CA ARG A 59 1.20 -13.23 12.04
C ARG A 59 1.88 -13.03 13.38
N THR A 60 1.78 -14.02 14.26
CA THR A 60 2.60 -14.09 15.47
C THR A 60 3.91 -14.79 15.15
N ASN A 61 5.03 -14.12 15.42
CA ASN A 61 6.37 -14.67 15.24
C ASN A 61 6.69 -15.66 16.38
N PRO A 62 7.65 -16.59 16.18
CA PRO A 62 8.07 -17.54 17.23
C PRO A 62 8.57 -16.88 18.53
N ASP A 63 9.05 -15.64 18.46
CA ASP A 63 9.50 -14.84 19.61
C ASP A 63 8.35 -14.09 20.32
N GLY A 64 7.10 -14.28 19.87
CA GLY A 64 5.91 -13.65 20.42
C GLY A 64 5.62 -12.24 19.89
N THR A 65 6.47 -11.67 19.03
CA THR A 65 6.18 -10.41 18.35
C THR A 65 5.13 -10.59 17.25
N PHE A 66 4.56 -9.50 16.75
CA PHE A 66 3.58 -9.54 15.67
C PHE A 66 4.13 -8.91 14.39
N LEU A 67 3.80 -9.50 13.25
CA LEU A 67 3.92 -8.88 11.94
C LEU A 67 2.51 -8.64 11.40
N ILE A 68 2.21 -7.40 11.04
CA ILE A 68 1.00 -7.06 10.29
C ILE A 68 1.39 -6.86 8.84
N VAL A 69 0.73 -7.58 7.93
CA VAL A 69 0.76 -7.31 6.50
C VAL A 69 -0.60 -6.75 6.12
N GLU A 70 -0.61 -5.53 5.61
CA GLU A 70 -1.82 -4.90 5.06
C GLU A 70 -1.71 -4.93 3.53
N GLN A 71 -2.63 -5.61 2.86
CA GLN A 71 -2.73 -5.62 1.41
C GLN A 71 -3.86 -4.68 0.96
N PHE A 72 -3.61 -3.99 -0.15
CA PHE A 72 -4.53 -3.09 -0.83
C PHE A 72 -4.95 -3.79 -2.12
N LYS A 73 -6.11 -4.44 -2.10
CA LYS A 73 -6.58 -5.34 -3.15
C LYS A 73 -7.73 -4.74 -3.94
N ASP A 74 -7.94 -5.26 -5.14
CA ASP A 74 -9.01 -4.87 -6.06
C ASP A 74 -9.08 -3.35 -6.23
N GLY A 75 -7.90 -2.73 -6.28
CA GLY A 75 -7.76 -1.29 -6.25
C GLY A 75 -7.96 -0.65 -7.62
N SER A 76 -8.44 0.57 -7.60
CA SER A 76 -8.52 1.47 -8.75
C SER A 76 -8.16 2.88 -8.33
N PHE A 77 -7.79 3.70 -9.31
CA PHE A 77 -7.49 5.11 -9.09
C PHE A 77 -8.17 5.98 -10.14
N VAL A 78 -8.41 7.24 -9.78
CA VAL A 78 -8.82 8.30 -10.69
C VAL A 78 -7.91 9.50 -10.49
N THR A 79 -7.24 9.94 -11.55
CA THR A 79 -6.26 11.03 -11.45
C THR A 79 -6.91 12.40 -11.30
N MET A 80 -6.18 13.30 -10.67
CA MET A 80 -6.42 14.73 -10.63
C MET A 80 -5.44 15.42 -11.57
N PHE A 81 -5.87 16.52 -12.20
CA PHE A 81 -5.00 17.26 -13.11
C PHE A 81 -3.83 17.88 -12.34
N GLY A 82 -2.59 17.65 -12.79
CA GLY A 82 -1.41 18.24 -12.17
C GLY A 82 -0.13 17.49 -12.50
N PRO A 83 0.96 17.73 -11.72
CA PRO A 83 2.15 16.91 -11.77
C PRO A 83 1.80 15.43 -11.65
N SER A 84 2.35 14.62 -12.55
CA SER A 84 2.22 13.16 -12.53
C SER A 84 2.89 12.56 -11.29
N PRO A 85 2.55 11.32 -10.87
CA PRO A 85 3.02 10.76 -9.60
C PRO A 85 4.54 10.77 -9.43
N GLY A 86 5.29 10.51 -10.51
CA GLY A 86 6.75 10.48 -10.51
C GLY A 86 7.43 11.82 -10.79
N ALA A 87 6.68 12.90 -11.07
CA ALA A 87 7.22 14.11 -11.70
C ALA A 87 8.40 14.81 -10.96
N CYS A 88 8.53 14.64 -9.65
CA CYS A 88 9.59 15.25 -8.84
C CYS A 88 10.62 14.24 -8.32
N ASP A 89 10.69 13.04 -8.90
CA ASP A 89 11.73 12.06 -8.63
C ASP A 89 12.71 11.98 -9.80
N PRO A 90 13.83 12.73 -9.77
CA PRO A 90 14.80 12.71 -10.87
C PRO A 90 15.66 11.43 -10.86
N SER A 91 15.51 10.55 -9.86
CA SER A 91 16.44 9.45 -9.61
C SER A 91 16.06 8.15 -10.31
N ASP A 92 14.82 8.03 -10.80
CA ASP A 92 14.28 6.79 -11.35
C ASP A 92 14.44 6.64 -12.88
N GLY A 93 14.92 7.71 -13.54
CA GLY A 93 15.20 7.77 -14.97
C GLY A 93 14.02 8.16 -15.85
N PHE A 94 12.86 8.50 -15.28
CA PHE A 94 11.70 9.00 -16.02
C PHE A 94 11.69 10.54 -16.07
N PRO A 95 11.29 11.15 -17.20
CA PRO A 95 11.14 12.59 -17.27
C PRO A 95 9.94 13.04 -16.44
N ALA A 96 10.03 14.26 -15.89
CA ALA A 96 8.91 14.90 -15.23
C ALA A 96 7.69 14.98 -16.16
N GLY A 97 6.49 14.82 -15.61
CA GLY A 97 5.26 14.73 -16.41
C GLY A 97 4.08 15.51 -15.85
N ILE A 98 3.05 15.62 -16.68
CA ILE A 98 1.72 16.08 -16.29
C ILE A 98 0.71 14.97 -16.60
N VAL A 99 -0.22 14.77 -15.68
CA VAL A 99 -1.36 13.87 -15.85
C VAL A 99 -2.65 14.68 -15.93
N ASN A 100 -3.52 14.29 -16.85
CA ASN A 100 -4.86 14.87 -16.97
C ASN A 100 -5.75 14.35 -15.84
N ALA A 101 -6.79 15.11 -15.46
CA ALA A 101 -7.83 14.59 -14.58
C ALA A 101 -8.65 13.49 -15.28
N GLY A 102 -9.07 12.49 -14.51
CA GLY A 102 -10.00 11.46 -14.98
C GLY A 102 -9.36 10.28 -15.72
N VAL A 103 -8.02 10.18 -15.73
CA VAL A 103 -7.36 8.93 -16.12
C VAL A 103 -7.69 7.90 -15.04
N THR A 104 -8.14 6.73 -15.48
CA THR A 104 -8.50 5.64 -14.57
C THR A 104 -7.57 4.46 -14.76
N GLY A 105 -7.30 3.72 -13.70
CA GLY A 105 -6.49 2.51 -13.80
C GLY A 105 -6.71 1.58 -12.62
N SER A 106 -5.95 0.49 -12.62
CA SER A 106 -5.91 -0.46 -11.51
C SER A 106 -4.72 -0.18 -10.61
N MET A 107 -4.88 -0.47 -9.33
CA MET A 107 -3.78 -0.45 -8.37
C MET A 107 -3.85 -1.66 -7.43
N HIS A 108 -2.68 -2.09 -6.97
CA HIS A 108 -2.56 -3.00 -5.84
C HIS A 108 -1.30 -2.67 -5.05
N GLY A 109 -1.24 -3.09 -3.79
CA GLY A 109 -0.07 -2.81 -2.97
C GLY A 109 -0.10 -3.48 -1.61
N TYR A 110 0.93 -3.24 -0.82
CA TYR A 110 0.99 -3.71 0.55
C TYR A 110 1.89 -2.86 1.46
N PHE A 111 1.61 -2.96 2.75
CA PHE A 111 2.50 -2.58 3.83
C PHE A 111 2.92 -3.79 4.64
N THR A 112 4.15 -3.74 5.15
CA THR A 112 4.66 -4.65 6.17
C THR A 112 5.02 -3.84 7.42
N ILE A 113 4.39 -4.19 8.54
CA ILE A 113 4.40 -3.42 9.78
C ILE A 113 4.75 -4.40 10.93
N PRO A 114 6.04 -4.56 11.25
CA PRO A 114 6.45 -5.32 12.43
C PRO A 114 6.12 -4.51 13.70
N LEU A 115 5.42 -5.14 14.65
CA LEU A 115 5.16 -4.52 15.94
C LEU A 115 6.37 -4.70 16.87
N PRO A 116 6.74 -3.66 17.66
CA PRO A 116 7.81 -3.78 18.65
C PRO A 116 7.59 -4.92 19.66
N PRO A 117 8.67 -5.40 20.31
CA PRO A 117 8.54 -6.30 21.44
C PRO A 117 7.68 -5.71 22.57
N GLY A 118 6.88 -6.56 23.21
CA GLY A 118 6.00 -6.16 24.33
C GLY A 118 4.63 -5.63 23.91
N MET A 119 4.36 -5.53 22.61
CA MET A 119 3.03 -5.21 22.10
C MET A 119 2.06 -6.36 22.37
N ILE A 120 0.84 -6.02 22.80
CA ILE A 120 -0.20 -6.99 23.14
C ILE A 120 -1.35 -6.84 22.15
N GLN A 121 -1.86 -7.97 21.64
CA GLN A 121 -3.11 -8.00 20.92
C GLN A 121 -4.28 -7.87 21.91
N MET A 122 -4.98 -6.76 21.83
CA MET A 122 -6.10 -6.40 22.72
C MET A 122 -7.44 -6.91 22.20
N SER A 123 -7.56 -7.20 20.90
CA SER A 123 -8.79 -7.67 20.28
C SER A 123 -8.56 -8.58 19.07
N THR A 124 -9.50 -9.48 18.85
CA THR A 124 -9.63 -10.36 17.66
C THR A 124 -10.96 -10.12 16.93
N SER A 125 -11.59 -8.96 17.17
CA SER A 125 -12.84 -8.56 16.51
C SER A 125 -12.71 -8.59 14.99
N PRO A 126 -13.68 -9.12 14.22
CA PRO A 126 -13.60 -9.15 12.76
C PRO A 126 -13.90 -7.78 12.11
N ASN A 127 -14.09 -6.72 12.89
CA ASN A 127 -14.37 -5.38 12.40
C ASN A 127 -13.09 -4.56 12.31
N CYS A 128 -12.98 -3.62 11.36
CA CYS A 128 -11.76 -2.80 11.25
C CYS A 128 -11.51 -1.98 12.52
N ASP A 129 -12.55 -1.35 13.05
CA ASP A 129 -12.52 -0.77 14.40
C ASP A 129 -13.02 -1.80 15.40
N ALA A 130 -12.10 -2.32 16.22
CA ALA A 130 -12.42 -3.31 17.24
C ALA A 130 -13.27 -2.79 18.41
N VAL A 131 -13.44 -1.46 18.53
CA VAL A 131 -14.14 -0.80 19.64
C VAL A 131 -15.50 -0.31 19.21
N LEU A 132 -15.57 0.49 18.13
CA LEU A 132 -16.79 1.18 17.70
C LEU A 132 -17.52 0.48 16.56
N ASN A 133 -16.87 -0.50 15.89
CA ASN A 133 -17.40 -1.15 14.70
C ASN A 133 -17.80 -0.14 13.59
N THR A 134 -16.92 0.83 13.33
CA THR A 134 -17.16 1.91 12.36
C THR A 134 -16.28 1.79 11.11
N LEU A 135 -16.81 2.31 10.00
CA LEU A 135 -16.10 2.57 8.74
C LEU A 135 -15.95 4.09 8.54
N PRO A 136 -14.99 4.57 7.72
CA PRO A 136 -14.05 3.81 6.87
C PRO A 136 -12.87 3.21 7.65
N CYS A 137 -12.28 2.16 7.09
CA CYS A 137 -11.13 1.50 7.67
C CYS A 137 -9.83 2.23 7.32
N THR A 138 -8.94 2.36 8.32
CA THR A 138 -7.58 2.88 8.11
C THR A 138 -6.57 1.99 8.84
N THR A 139 -5.31 2.03 8.39
CA THR A 139 -4.18 1.36 9.07
C THR A 139 -4.12 1.77 10.56
N THR A 140 -4.26 3.07 10.84
CA THR A 140 -4.29 3.62 12.20
C THR A 140 -5.42 3.03 13.04
N THR A 141 -6.64 3.03 12.51
CA THR A 141 -7.82 2.50 13.21
C THR A 141 -7.64 1.02 13.52
N PHE A 142 -7.24 0.22 12.53
CA PHE A 142 -7.05 -1.22 12.73
C PHE A 142 -6.00 -1.50 13.81
N ILE A 143 -4.79 -0.95 13.65
CA ILE A 143 -3.67 -1.25 14.56
C ILE A 143 -3.97 -0.74 15.97
N ASN A 144 -4.42 0.50 16.13
CA ASN A 144 -4.58 1.10 17.45
C ASN A 144 -5.83 0.62 18.21
N THR A 145 -6.73 -0.13 17.57
CA THR A 145 -7.88 -0.76 18.25
C THR A 145 -7.69 -2.25 18.49
N HIS A 146 -6.87 -2.94 17.69
CA HIS A 146 -6.58 -4.37 17.85
C HIS A 146 -5.38 -4.67 18.73
N PHE A 147 -4.44 -3.74 18.85
CA PHE A 147 -3.23 -3.88 19.63
C PHE A 147 -3.10 -2.73 20.63
N THR A 148 -2.16 -2.84 21.56
CA THR A 148 -1.66 -1.65 22.27
C THR A 148 -1.35 -0.57 21.22
N ALA A 149 -1.82 0.67 21.42
CA ALA A 149 -1.65 1.70 20.39
C ALA A 149 -0.17 2.02 20.15
N CYS A 150 0.25 2.03 18.88
CA CYS A 150 1.62 2.32 18.47
C CYS A 150 1.73 3.04 17.13
N TYR A 151 0.72 2.97 16.27
CA TYR A 151 0.81 3.45 14.90
C TYR A 151 0.48 4.94 14.82
N PRO A 152 1.23 5.75 14.03
CA PRO A 152 2.43 5.39 13.26
C PRO A 152 3.75 5.55 14.03
N ALA A 153 3.69 5.99 15.29
CA ALA A 153 4.83 6.49 16.04
C ALA A 153 5.92 5.44 16.36
N THR A 154 5.54 4.30 16.92
CA THR A 154 6.48 3.27 17.40
C THR A 154 6.41 1.96 16.62
N CYS A 155 5.41 1.78 15.75
CA CYS A 155 5.31 0.66 14.82
C CYS A 155 5.13 1.18 13.38
N PRO A 156 6.17 1.76 12.77
CA PRO A 156 6.09 2.32 11.43
C PRO A 156 5.99 1.22 10.36
N VAL A 157 5.50 1.59 9.18
CA VAL A 157 5.67 0.78 7.97
C VAL A 157 7.16 0.69 7.67
N THR A 158 7.71 -0.52 7.62
CA THR A 158 9.14 -0.73 7.32
C THR A 158 9.41 -1.01 5.85
N THR A 159 8.42 -1.56 5.17
CA THR A 159 8.48 -1.94 3.75
C THR A 159 7.12 -1.70 3.13
N PHE A 160 7.10 -1.18 1.91
CA PHE A 160 5.88 -0.97 1.14
C PHE A 160 6.11 -1.12 -0.35
N PHE A 161 5.05 -1.41 -1.07
CA PHE A 161 5.02 -1.47 -2.52
C PHE A 161 3.60 -1.17 -2.99
N PHE A 162 3.47 -0.26 -3.95
CA PHE A 162 2.25 0.00 -4.69
C PHE A 162 2.58 0.03 -6.17
N HIS A 163 1.70 -0.56 -6.97
CA HIS A 163 1.80 -0.58 -8.41
C HIS A 163 0.49 -0.08 -9.00
N TYR A 164 0.61 0.88 -9.91
CA TYR A 164 -0.47 1.54 -10.62
C TYR A 164 -0.27 1.33 -12.11
N SER A 165 -1.33 0.92 -12.79
CA SER A 165 -1.33 0.70 -14.25
C SER A 165 -2.56 1.34 -14.89
N ALA A 166 -2.36 2.06 -16.00
CA ALA A 166 -3.44 2.63 -16.79
C ALA A 166 -3.21 2.44 -18.30
N GLY A 167 -3.83 1.42 -18.89
CA GLY A 167 -3.80 1.20 -20.34
C GLY A 167 -4.67 2.17 -21.14
N ASP A 168 -4.36 2.29 -22.44
CA ASP A 168 -5.26 2.76 -23.50
C ASP A 168 -5.94 4.15 -23.32
N GLN A 169 -5.25 5.11 -22.70
CA GLN A 169 -5.76 6.47 -22.45
C GLN A 169 -4.83 7.59 -22.94
N MET A 170 -4.06 7.33 -24.01
CA MET A 170 -3.11 8.27 -24.63
C MET A 170 -2.05 8.79 -23.63
N LEU A 171 -1.58 7.90 -22.76
CA LEU A 171 -0.48 8.18 -21.84
C LEU A 171 0.86 7.90 -22.54
N VAL A 172 1.87 8.70 -22.25
CA VAL A 172 3.26 8.46 -22.69
C VAL A 172 4.01 7.54 -21.72
N VAL A 173 3.58 7.49 -20.45
CA VAL A 173 3.98 6.48 -19.46
C VAL A 173 2.75 6.07 -18.67
N HIS A 174 2.58 4.77 -18.48
CA HIS A 174 1.33 4.16 -18.01
C HIS A 174 1.52 3.20 -16.82
N GLU A 175 2.72 3.15 -16.24
CA GLU A 175 3.03 2.33 -15.06
C GLU A 175 3.74 3.21 -14.03
N TRP A 176 3.23 3.23 -12.81
CA TRP A 176 3.88 3.89 -11.68
C TRP A 176 4.05 2.92 -10.52
N LYS A 177 5.24 2.89 -9.95
CA LYS A 177 5.56 2.15 -8.74
C LYS A 177 6.00 3.11 -7.65
N ASN A 178 5.33 3.05 -6.51
CA ASN A 178 5.70 3.75 -5.28
C ASN A 178 6.12 2.68 -4.27
N ALA A 179 7.42 2.56 -4.01
CA ALA A 179 7.94 1.45 -3.21
C ALA A 179 9.09 1.87 -2.31
N SER A 180 9.26 1.14 -1.20
CA SER A 180 10.41 1.34 -0.32
C SER A 180 11.72 0.94 -1.02
N ALA A 181 12.85 1.44 -0.51
CA ALA A 181 14.16 1.18 -1.13
C ALA A 181 14.52 -0.31 -1.20
N ASP A 182 14.07 -1.11 -0.23
CA ASP A 182 14.24 -2.57 -0.21
C ASP A 182 13.31 -3.32 -1.19
N ARG A 183 12.49 -2.58 -1.94
CA ARG A 183 11.61 -3.03 -3.03
C ARG A 183 11.91 -2.34 -4.36
N GLY A 184 13.08 -1.70 -4.46
CA GLY A 184 13.54 -1.06 -5.70
C GLY A 184 13.26 0.43 -5.79
N GLY A 185 12.56 1.02 -4.81
CA GLY A 185 12.23 2.43 -4.81
C GLY A 185 11.13 2.79 -5.82
N ASN A 186 10.91 4.09 -5.96
CA ASN A 186 10.01 4.64 -6.96
C ASN A 186 10.50 4.31 -8.37
N HIS A 187 9.56 4.04 -9.28
CA HIS A 187 9.89 3.81 -10.67
C HIS A 187 8.69 4.00 -11.60
N GLY A 188 8.90 4.72 -12.69
CA GLY A 188 7.89 4.90 -13.73
C GLY A 188 7.12 6.20 -13.56
N ASP A 189 5.96 6.27 -14.20
CA ASP A 189 5.05 7.41 -14.04
C ASP A 189 3.66 7.10 -14.63
N ILE A 190 2.67 7.94 -14.33
CA ILE A 190 1.39 8.01 -15.06
C ILE A 190 1.30 9.42 -15.66
N GLN A 191 1.65 9.58 -16.94
CA GLN A 191 1.71 10.91 -17.57
C GLN A 191 1.12 10.92 -18.98
N ASN A 192 0.37 11.99 -19.29
CA ASN A 192 -0.12 12.29 -20.62
C ASN A 192 0.95 12.97 -21.47
N VAL A 193 1.81 13.78 -20.86
CA VAL A 193 2.88 14.51 -21.53
C VAL A 193 4.11 14.61 -20.63
N SER A 194 5.28 14.43 -21.23
CA SER A 194 6.55 14.71 -20.56
C SER A 194 6.90 16.18 -20.70
N VAL A 195 7.44 16.75 -19.62
CA VAL A 195 7.91 18.12 -19.53
C VAL A 195 9.44 18.12 -19.67
N PRO A 196 10.03 19.07 -20.41
CA PRO A 196 11.47 19.21 -20.53
C PRO A 196 12.20 19.48 -19.21
#